data_AF-A0ABD0X4J3-F1
#
_entry.id   AF-A0ABD0X4J3-F1
#
_cell.length_a   1.000
_cell.length_b   1.000
_cell.length_c   1.000
_cell.angle_alpha   90.00
_cell.angle_beta   90.00
_cell.angle_gamma   90.00
#
_symmetry.space_group_name_H-M   'P 1'
#
loop_
_entity.id
_entity.type
_entity.pdbx_description
1 polymer ?
#
loop_
_entity_poly.entity_id
_entity_poly.type
_entity_poly.pdbx_seq_one_letter_code
_entity_poly.pdbx_strand_id
1 'polypeptide(L)'
;MNPSCGRCGKIVYPTEKVNCLDKYWHKGCFSCEICSMTLNMKNYKGFEKRPYCNAHYPKTNFTCVADTPENLRLKQQSKMQSQVQYKEEFEKNKGKGFSVVADTPEMQRIKKTQDHISNIKYHEEFEKTRAGGDTPSPQPNSSNPVFQQVQSPRQPPAASQHYNYEPTPEPVRPAATATPASSGKRYQAVYDYNAADEDEVGFLEGDVIVDAQVIDEGWMYGRVERTGQQGMLPANYVEAI
;
A
#
# COMPACT_ATOMS: atom_id res chain seq x y z
N MET A 1 -29.70 60.08 19.11
CA MET A 1 -29.82 59.93 17.63
C MET A 1 -30.43 58.59 17.33
N ASN A 2 -31.31 58.52 16.33
CA ASN A 2 -31.91 57.24 15.93
C ASN A 2 -30.88 56.42 15.15
N PRO A 3 -30.75 55.11 15.43
CA PRO A 3 -29.74 54.27 14.78
C PRO A 3 -30.10 53.99 13.32
N SER A 4 -29.08 53.79 12.48
CA SER A 4 -29.24 53.40 11.08
C SER A 4 -29.34 51.88 10.90
N CYS A 5 -30.07 51.44 9.88
CA CYS A 5 -30.22 50.04 9.54
C CYS A 5 -28.95 49.47 8.89
N GLY A 6 -28.50 48.31 9.35
CA GLY A 6 -27.35 47.59 8.79
C GLY A 6 -27.50 47.08 7.35
N ARG A 7 -28.73 47.04 6.80
CA ARG A 7 -29.01 46.62 5.42
C ARG A 7 -29.26 47.79 4.48
N CYS A 8 -30.21 48.67 4.83
CA CYS A 8 -30.66 49.74 3.94
C CYS A 8 -30.11 51.12 4.31
N GLY A 9 -29.36 51.25 5.41
CA GLY A 9 -28.78 52.52 5.87
C GLY A 9 -29.78 53.55 6.43
N LYS A 10 -31.09 53.33 6.25
CA LYS A 10 -32.14 54.24 6.71
C LYS A 10 -32.29 54.19 8.22
N ILE A 11 -32.82 55.28 8.80
CA ILE A 11 -33.09 55.40 10.23
C ILE A 11 -34.09 54.33 10.68
N VAL A 12 -33.80 53.67 11.79
CA VAL A 12 -34.65 52.66 12.44
C VAL A 12 -35.34 53.28 13.64
N TYR A 13 -36.67 53.34 13.61
CA TYR A 13 -37.47 53.82 14.72
C TYR A 13 -37.62 52.75 15.80
N PRO A 14 -37.80 53.13 17.08
CA PRO A 14 -37.92 52.19 18.20
C PRO A 14 -38.94 51.07 17.99
N THR A 15 -40.08 51.35 17.35
CA THR A 15 -41.16 50.39 17.08
C THR A 15 -40.76 49.25 16.14
N GLU A 16 -39.88 49.52 15.18
CA GLU A 16 -39.44 48.54 14.16
C GLU A 16 -38.02 48.02 14.41
N LYS A 17 -37.41 48.40 15.54
CA LYS A 17 -36.01 48.14 15.85
C LYS A 17 -35.76 46.69 16.20
N VAL A 18 -34.89 46.05 15.43
CA VAL A 18 -34.28 44.76 15.75
C VAL A 18 -32.80 45.00 16.02
N ASN A 19 -32.32 44.59 17.21
CA ASN A 19 -30.90 44.67 17.60
C ASN A 19 -30.25 43.29 17.46
N CYS A 20 -29.26 43.17 16.57
CA CYS A 20 -28.61 41.89 16.29
C CYS A 20 -27.26 42.13 15.60
N LEU A 21 -26.24 41.31 15.90
CA LEU A 21 -24.90 41.39 15.28
C LEU A 21 -24.27 42.79 15.40
N ASP A 22 -24.39 43.39 16.59
CA ASP A 22 -23.91 44.74 16.91
C ASP A 22 -24.44 45.85 15.99
N LYS A 23 -25.56 45.59 15.32
CA LYS A 23 -26.23 46.52 14.40
C LYS A 23 -27.72 46.58 14.66
N TYR A 24 -28.32 47.66 14.18
CA TYR A 24 -29.77 47.84 14.19
C TYR A 24 -30.35 47.51 12.82
N TRP A 25 -31.54 46.93 12.80
CA TRP A 25 -32.21 46.48 11.59
C TRP A 25 -33.69 46.82 11.68
N HIS A 26 -34.34 47.12 10.55
CA HIS A 26 -35.80 47.08 10.48
C HIS A 26 -36.28 45.62 10.53
N LYS A 27 -37.48 45.39 11.06
CA LYS A 27 -38.13 44.05 11.03
C LYS A 27 -38.12 43.41 9.64
N GLY A 28 -38.36 44.17 8.57
CA GLY A 28 -38.32 43.67 7.18
C GLY A 28 -36.91 43.62 6.57
N CYS A 29 -35.95 44.36 7.12
CA CYS A 29 -34.56 44.35 6.64
C CYS A 29 -33.73 43.23 7.25
N PHE A 30 -34.20 42.60 8.32
CA PHE A 30 -33.54 41.46 8.93
C PHE A 30 -33.87 40.19 8.16
N SER A 31 -33.18 39.94 7.05
CA SER A 31 -33.42 38.80 6.17
C SER A 31 -32.12 38.11 5.78
N CYS A 32 -32.19 36.83 5.40
CA CYS A 32 -31.04 36.09 4.92
C CYS A 32 -30.42 36.76 3.69
N GLU A 33 -29.09 36.88 3.65
CA GLU A 33 -28.38 37.44 2.50
C GLU A 33 -28.61 36.64 1.20
N ILE A 34 -28.72 35.31 1.32
CA ILE A 34 -28.79 34.42 0.15
C ILE A 34 -30.23 34.29 -0.36
N CYS A 35 -31.18 33.94 0.50
CA CYS A 35 -32.57 33.72 0.07
C CYS A 35 -33.51 34.90 0.30
N SER A 36 -33.04 36.01 0.86
CA SER A 36 -33.86 37.20 1.19
C SER A 36 -35.06 36.94 2.11
N MET A 37 -35.19 35.73 2.67
CA MET A 37 -36.24 35.37 3.62
C MET A 37 -36.08 36.19 4.90
N THR A 38 -37.14 36.86 5.34
CA THR A 38 -37.17 37.59 6.61
C THR A 38 -36.92 36.63 7.77
N LEU A 39 -35.89 36.92 8.54
CA LEU A 39 -35.48 36.16 9.70
C LEU A 39 -36.07 36.79 10.96
N ASN A 40 -36.01 36.04 12.05
CA ASN A 40 -36.41 36.54 13.37
C ASN A 40 -35.31 36.18 14.36
N MET A 41 -35.33 36.77 15.55
CA MET A 41 -34.33 36.54 16.60
C MET A 41 -34.14 35.05 16.95
N LYS A 42 -35.18 34.24 16.78
CA LYS A 42 -35.15 32.79 17.03
C LYS A 42 -34.59 31.95 15.87
N ASN A 43 -34.67 32.42 14.62
CA ASN A 43 -34.42 31.63 13.41
C ASN A 43 -33.17 32.07 12.63
N TYR A 44 -32.46 33.10 13.08
CA TYR A 44 -31.26 33.57 12.40
C TYR A 44 -30.01 32.85 12.91
N LYS A 45 -29.04 32.71 12.01
CA LYS A 45 -27.64 32.41 12.32
C LYS A 45 -26.78 33.57 11.84
N GLY A 46 -25.87 34.03 12.68
CA GLY A 46 -24.98 35.14 12.36
C GLY A 46 -23.64 34.66 11.84
N PHE A 47 -23.23 35.12 10.67
CA PHE A 47 -21.89 34.92 10.13
C PHE A 47 -21.37 36.27 9.62
N GLU A 48 -20.13 36.64 9.98
CA GLU A 48 -19.51 37.92 9.56
C GLU A 48 -20.40 39.18 9.73
N LYS A 49 -21.13 39.28 10.84
CA LYS A 49 -22.08 40.39 11.12
C LYS A 49 -23.24 40.52 10.12
N ARG A 50 -23.57 39.44 9.41
CA ARG A 50 -24.74 39.33 8.52
C ARG A 50 -25.66 38.18 8.97
N PRO A 51 -26.99 38.35 8.85
CA PRO A 51 -27.93 37.30 9.21
C PRO A 51 -28.13 36.30 8.05
N TYR A 52 -28.10 35.00 8.38
CA TYR A 52 -28.34 33.87 7.49
C TYR A 52 -29.46 32.98 8.04
N CYS A 53 -30.17 32.27 7.17
CA CYS A 53 -31.08 31.21 7.59
C CYS A 53 -30.28 29.94 7.94
N ASN A 54 -30.91 28.97 8.62
CA ASN A 54 -30.27 27.70 8.95
C ASN A 54 -29.72 26.94 7.73
N ALA A 55 -30.39 27.03 6.58
CA ALA A 55 -29.97 26.36 5.34
C ALA A 55 -28.74 27.01 4.69
N HIS A 56 -28.61 28.34 4.80
CA HIS A 56 -27.56 29.13 4.16
C HIS A 56 -26.46 29.56 5.12
N TYR A 57 -26.45 29.04 6.35
CA TYR A 57 -25.38 29.29 7.31
C TYR A 57 -24.14 28.49 6.90
N PRO A 58 -23.02 29.14 6.54
CA PRO A 58 -21.80 28.44 6.17
C PRO A 58 -21.28 27.69 7.39
N LYS A 59 -21.45 26.36 7.38
CA LYS A 59 -20.83 25.48 8.35
C LYS A 59 -19.36 25.37 7.97
N THR A 60 -18.49 26.01 8.73
CA THR A 60 -17.04 25.83 8.59
C THR A 60 -16.73 24.38 8.97
N ASN A 61 -16.56 23.52 7.97
CA ASN A 61 -15.99 22.20 8.19
C ASN A 61 -14.48 22.38 8.32
N PHE A 62 -13.98 22.37 9.56
CA PHE A 62 -12.55 22.31 9.81
C PHE A 62 -12.09 20.89 9.42
N THR A 63 -11.49 20.75 8.24
CA THR A 63 -10.80 19.51 7.89
C THR A 63 -9.53 19.45 8.74
N CYS A 64 -9.33 18.36 9.48
CA CYS A 64 -8.03 18.09 10.09
C CYS A 64 -7.01 18.08 8.94
N VAL A 65 -5.96 18.90 9.06
CA VAL A 65 -4.91 19.03 8.06
C VAL A 65 -4.18 17.69 7.98
N ALA A 66 -4.59 16.83 7.06
CA ALA A 66 -3.98 15.50 6.87
C ALA A 66 -2.54 15.62 6.34
N ASP A 67 -2.24 16.68 5.60
CA ASP A 67 -0.94 16.89 4.96
C ASP A 67 -0.06 17.87 5.75
N THR A 68 0.06 17.68 7.06
CA THR A 68 1.19 18.27 7.79
C THR A 68 2.49 17.68 7.23
N PRO A 69 3.59 18.45 7.16
CA PRO A 69 4.87 17.95 6.64
C PRO A 69 5.39 16.72 7.40
N GLU A 70 4.96 16.57 8.65
CA GLU A 70 5.22 15.39 9.48
C GLU A 70 4.45 14.15 9.00
N ASN A 71 3.14 14.28 8.71
CA ASN A 71 2.32 13.19 8.15
C ASN A 71 2.86 12.71 6.80
N LEU A 72 3.33 13.64 5.96
CA LEU A 72 3.94 13.28 4.68
C LEU A 72 5.23 12.48 4.87
N ARG A 73 6.05 12.85 5.86
CA ARG A 73 7.29 12.13 6.19
C ARG A 73 7.00 10.72 6.71
N LEU A 74 6.04 10.56 7.61
CA LEU A 74 5.60 9.26 8.13
C LEU A 74 5.06 8.36 7.01
N LYS A 75 4.27 8.91 6.09
CA LYS A 75 3.73 8.19 4.93
C LYS A 75 4.83 7.74 3.96
N GLN A 76 5.83 8.58 3.70
CA GLN A 76 6.99 8.20 2.87
C GLN A 76 7.84 7.13 3.56
N GLN A 77 8.11 7.27 4.85
CA GLN A 77 8.87 6.30 5.63
C GLN A 77 8.16 4.94 5.69
N SER A 78 6.85 4.91 5.93
CA SER A 78 6.03 3.69 5.93
C SER A 78 6.04 2.99 4.57
N LYS A 79 5.93 3.74 3.46
CA LYS A 79 6.04 3.19 2.10
C LYS A 79 7.39 2.51 1.87
N MET A 80 8.49 3.16 2.25
CA MET A 80 9.84 2.59 2.09
C MET A 80 10.10 1.40 3.01
N GLN A 81 9.47 1.35 4.18
CA GLN A 81 9.63 0.23 5.12
C GLN A 81 8.78 -0.99 4.77
N SER A 82 7.80 -0.87 3.87
CA SER A 82 6.95 -2.00 3.50
C SER A 82 7.78 -3.06 2.74
N GLN A 83 7.84 -4.29 3.28
CA GLN A 83 8.48 -5.44 2.63
C GLN A 83 7.89 -5.77 1.25
N VAL A 84 6.69 -5.25 0.95
CA VAL A 84 6.02 -5.38 -0.35
C VAL A 84 6.78 -4.62 -1.44
N GLN A 85 7.32 -3.42 -1.19
CA GLN A 85 8.19 -2.75 -2.18
C GLN A 85 9.50 -3.51 -2.38
N TYR A 86 10.11 -4.01 -1.30
CA TYR A 86 11.32 -4.83 -1.41
C TYR A 86 11.07 -6.11 -2.22
N LYS A 87 9.92 -6.75 -2.03
CA LYS A 87 9.51 -7.96 -2.77
C LYS A 87 9.09 -7.63 -4.21
N GLU A 88 8.44 -6.50 -4.45
CA GLU A 88 8.07 -6.02 -5.79
C GLU A 88 9.33 -5.63 -6.59
N GLU A 89 10.28 -4.90 -6.00
CA GLU A 89 11.58 -4.61 -6.60
C GLU A 89 12.37 -5.90 -6.85
N PHE A 90 12.35 -6.83 -5.90
CA PHE A 90 12.97 -8.14 -6.06
C PHE A 90 12.34 -8.94 -7.21
N GLU A 91 11.01 -9.04 -7.29
CA GLU A 91 10.29 -9.74 -8.36
C GLU A 91 10.46 -9.06 -9.73
N LYS A 92 10.45 -7.72 -9.75
CA LYS A 92 10.70 -6.89 -10.94
C LYS A 92 12.14 -6.99 -11.43
N ASN A 93 13.09 -7.28 -10.55
CA ASN A 93 14.48 -7.61 -10.91
C ASN A 93 14.72 -9.11 -11.15
N LYS A 94 13.85 -10.00 -10.67
CA LYS A 94 13.97 -11.46 -10.84
C LYS A 94 13.60 -11.91 -12.26
N GLY A 95 12.83 -11.11 -12.99
CA GLY A 95 12.46 -11.34 -14.41
C GLY A 95 13.21 -10.47 -15.42
N LYS A 96 13.88 -9.39 -14.98
CA LYS A 96 14.89 -8.72 -15.79
C LYS A 96 16.13 -9.60 -15.71
N GLY A 97 16.21 -10.55 -16.63
CA GLY A 97 17.33 -11.46 -16.73
C GLY A 97 18.62 -10.70 -16.48
N PHE A 98 19.52 -11.36 -15.74
CA PHE A 98 20.94 -11.03 -15.70
C PHE A 98 21.45 -11.00 -17.15
N SER A 99 21.15 -9.94 -17.88
CA SER A 99 21.84 -9.59 -19.10
C SER A 99 23.20 -9.20 -18.57
N VAL A 100 24.13 -10.13 -18.75
CA VAL A 100 25.57 -9.97 -18.57
C VAL A 100 25.87 -8.49 -18.66
N VAL A 101 26.28 -7.92 -17.53
CA VAL A 101 26.68 -6.53 -17.41
C VAL A 101 27.82 -6.30 -18.41
N ALA A 102 27.43 -5.96 -19.63
CA ALA A 102 28.31 -5.84 -20.78
C ALA A 102 29.31 -4.70 -20.58
N ASP A 103 28.98 -3.79 -19.66
CA ASP A 103 29.73 -2.59 -19.34
C ASP A 103 30.31 -2.59 -17.92
N THR A 104 30.64 -3.76 -17.36
CA THR A 104 31.60 -3.75 -16.24
C THR A 104 32.96 -3.30 -16.78
N PRO A 105 33.65 -2.38 -16.09
CA PRO A 105 35.00 -1.94 -16.50
C PRO A 105 36.00 -3.10 -16.55
N GLU A 106 35.76 -4.17 -15.79
CA GLU A 106 36.50 -5.45 -15.85
C GLU A 106 36.39 -6.11 -17.23
N MET A 107 35.16 -6.26 -17.75
CA MET A 107 34.89 -6.93 -19.02
C MET A 107 35.47 -6.16 -20.22
N GLN A 108 35.41 -4.82 -20.18
CA GLN A 108 36.02 -3.99 -21.21
C GLN A 108 37.55 -4.09 -21.23
N ARG A 109 38.21 -4.24 -20.07
CA ARG A 109 39.66 -4.47 -19.99
C ARG A 109 40.06 -5.80 -20.64
N ILE A 110 39.33 -6.87 -20.35
CA ILE A 110 39.60 -8.21 -20.89
C ILE A 110 39.44 -8.23 -22.42
N LYS A 111 38.35 -7.65 -22.95
CA LYS A 111 38.11 -7.56 -24.41
C LYS A 111 39.22 -6.78 -25.14
N LYS A 112 39.56 -5.58 -24.66
CA LYS A 112 40.64 -4.76 -25.25
C LYS A 112 41.99 -5.49 -25.23
N THR A 113 42.27 -6.23 -24.17
CA THR A 113 43.52 -7.00 -24.03
C THR A 113 43.52 -8.17 -25.01
N GLN A 114 42.40 -8.88 -25.14
CA GLN A 114 42.22 -9.97 -26.09
C GLN A 114 42.37 -9.51 -27.55
N ASP A 115 41.75 -8.39 -27.92
CA ASP A 115 41.83 -7.80 -29.27
C ASP A 115 43.26 -7.35 -29.61
N HIS A 116 44.00 -6.86 -28.62
CA HIS A 116 45.41 -6.52 -28.80
C HIS A 116 46.28 -7.77 -29.00
N ILE A 117 46.07 -8.80 -28.19
CA ILE A 117 46.82 -10.06 -28.29
C ILE A 117 46.58 -10.71 -29.66
N SER A 118 45.34 -10.71 -30.15
CA SER A 118 45.02 -11.29 -31.46
C SER A 118 45.65 -10.51 -32.61
N ASN A 119 45.61 -9.17 -32.59
CA ASN A 119 46.26 -8.33 -33.61
C ASN A 119 47.78 -8.52 -33.64
N ILE A 120 48.42 -8.61 -32.46
CA ILE A 120 49.86 -8.86 -32.37
C ILE A 120 50.18 -10.24 -32.94
N LYS A 121 49.41 -11.27 -32.57
CA LYS A 121 49.61 -12.64 -33.08
C LYS A 121 49.44 -12.72 -34.59
N TYR A 122 48.45 -12.01 -35.14
CA TYR A 122 48.21 -11.97 -36.58
C TYR A 122 49.35 -11.26 -37.33
N HIS A 123 49.86 -10.16 -36.79
CA HIS A 123 51.02 -9.48 -37.37
C HIS A 123 52.31 -10.29 -37.23
N GLU A 124 52.52 -10.96 -36.09
CA GLU A 124 53.68 -11.83 -35.86
C GLU A 124 53.68 -13.03 -36.82
N GLU A 125 52.54 -13.72 -36.97
CA GLU A 125 52.39 -14.81 -37.95
C GLU A 125 52.57 -14.29 -39.37
N PHE A 126 52.00 -13.13 -39.70
CA PHE A 126 52.16 -12.49 -41.01
C PHE A 126 53.61 -12.13 -41.33
N GLU A 127 54.33 -11.53 -40.37
CA GLU A 127 55.74 -11.20 -40.53
C GLU A 127 56.62 -12.44 -40.57
N LYS A 128 56.27 -13.50 -39.83
CA LYS A 128 56.97 -14.79 -39.84
C LYS A 128 56.77 -15.55 -41.15
N THR A 129 55.57 -15.48 -41.75
CA THR A 129 55.32 -15.99 -43.11
C THR A 129 55.98 -15.12 -44.18
N ARG A 130 56.11 -13.81 -43.95
CA ARG A 130 56.85 -12.90 -44.85
C ARG A 130 58.37 -13.07 -44.76
N ALA A 131 58.91 -13.43 -43.59
CA ALA A 131 60.34 -13.62 -43.34
C ALA A 131 60.84 -15.03 -43.68
N GLY A 132 59.94 -15.99 -43.95
CA GLY A 132 60.28 -17.35 -44.37
C GLY A 132 59.68 -17.67 -45.74
N GLY A 133 60.36 -17.27 -46.81
CA GLY A 133 60.05 -17.74 -48.16
C GLY A 133 60.63 -19.14 -48.37
N ASP A 134 59.76 -20.15 -48.43
CA ASP A 134 59.86 -21.32 -49.32
C ASP A 134 58.59 -22.17 -49.15
N THR A 135 57.87 -22.42 -50.25
CA THR A 135 56.71 -23.32 -50.32
C THR A 135 57.15 -24.71 -50.80
N PRO A 136 56.50 -25.80 -50.35
CA PRO A 136 55.34 -26.31 -51.09
C PRO A 136 54.21 -26.94 -50.23
N SER A 137 52.99 -26.96 -50.76
CA SER A 137 51.86 -27.85 -50.37
C SER A 137 51.91 -29.16 -51.21
N PRO A 138 51.16 -30.28 -50.96
CA PRO A 138 49.86 -30.38 -50.25
C PRO A 138 49.51 -31.70 -49.44
N GLN A 139 48.59 -31.56 -48.46
CA GLN A 139 47.55 -32.53 -47.94
C GLN A 139 47.98 -33.75 -47.05
N PRO A 140 47.05 -34.49 -46.40
CA PRO A 140 46.03 -34.11 -45.40
C PRO A 140 46.05 -35.02 -44.11
N ASN A 141 45.32 -34.58 -43.09
CA ASN A 141 44.69 -35.39 -42.01
C ASN A 141 45.48 -35.74 -40.71
N SER A 142 44.69 -35.82 -39.62
CA SER A 142 44.99 -36.29 -38.25
C SER A 142 45.81 -35.30 -37.39
N SER A 143 45.40 -34.87 -36.20
CA SER A 143 44.58 -35.54 -35.18
C SER A 143 44.11 -34.53 -34.13
N ASN A 144 42.81 -34.51 -33.85
CA ASN A 144 42.24 -33.97 -32.62
C ASN A 144 42.80 -34.73 -31.41
N PRO A 145 43.11 -34.10 -30.26
CA PRO A 145 43.03 -34.77 -28.99
C PRO A 145 41.58 -34.72 -28.52
N VAL A 146 40.84 -35.78 -28.85
CA VAL A 146 39.65 -36.22 -28.14
C VAL A 146 40.12 -36.70 -26.77
N PHE A 147 39.66 -36.07 -25.69
CA PHE A 147 39.83 -36.65 -24.36
C PHE A 147 38.84 -37.80 -24.19
N GLN A 148 39.39 -38.92 -23.73
CA GLN A 148 38.88 -40.26 -23.91
C GLN A 148 37.94 -40.68 -22.78
N GLN A 149 36.83 -41.30 -23.17
CA GLN A 149 35.88 -42.01 -22.31
C GLN A 149 36.30 -43.49 -22.18
N VAL A 150 36.31 -44.03 -20.95
CA VAL A 150 36.50 -45.47 -20.66
C VAL A 150 35.55 -45.94 -19.55
N GLN A 151 35.24 -47.25 -19.53
CA GLN A 151 33.96 -47.92 -19.23
C GLN A 151 33.75 -48.47 -17.79
N SER A 152 32.50 -48.88 -17.51
CA SER A 152 31.83 -49.40 -16.27
C SER A 152 32.28 -50.79 -15.75
N PRO A 153 31.75 -51.28 -14.58
CA PRO A 153 30.62 -52.24 -14.61
C PRO A 153 29.58 -52.17 -13.45
N ARG A 154 28.47 -52.94 -13.59
CA ARG A 154 27.17 -52.94 -12.85
C ARG A 154 27.15 -53.58 -11.43
N GLN A 155 26.42 -52.92 -10.50
CA GLN A 155 25.37 -53.30 -9.49
C GLN A 155 25.43 -54.59 -8.58
N PRO A 156 24.61 -54.69 -7.49
CA PRO A 156 24.41 -53.83 -6.29
C PRO A 156 24.46 -54.70 -4.97
N PRO A 157 24.15 -54.22 -3.73
CA PRO A 157 22.75 -53.96 -3.29
C PRO A 157 22.53 -52.81 -2.26
N ALA A 158 21.24 -52.43 -2.15
CA ALA A 158 20.50 -51.99 -0.97
C ALA A 158 20.63 -50.57 -0.38
N ALA A 159 19.44 -50.05 -0.05
CA ALA A 159 19.07 -48.95 0.85
C ALA A 159 19.20 -47.50 0.34
N SER A 160 18.06 -46.99 -0.11
CA SER A 160 17.71 -45.60 -0.32
C SER A 160 17.91 -44.74 0.94
N GLN A 161 18.72 -43.69 0.84
CA GLN A 161 18.59 -42.50 1.69
C GLN A 161 18.60 -41.25 0.81
N HIS A 162 17.44 -40.60 0.78
CA HIS A 162 17.14 -39.38 0.04
C HIS A 162 17.88 -38.23 0.73
N TYR A 163 18.86 -37.61 0.06
CA TYR A 163 19.42 -36.34 0.51
C TYR A 163 18.41 -35.25 0.17
N ASN A 164 17.58 -34.87 1.15
CA ASN A 164 16.75 -33.67 1.05
C ASN A 164 17.66 -32.45 1.13
N TYR A 165 17.82 -31.77 0.00
CA TYR A 165 18.23 -30.38 -0.07
C TYR A 165 17.15 -29.54 0.63
N GLU A 166 17.53 -28.79 1.66
CA GLU A 166 16.67 -27.89 2.40
C GLU A 166 16.15 -26.78 1.47
N PRO A 167 14.84 -26.72 1.18
CA PRO A 167 14.28 -25.66 0.34
C PRO A 167 14.19 -24.38 1.17
N THR A 168 14.83 -23.32 0.67
CA THR A 168 14.53 -21.92 0.97
C THR A 168 13.01 -21.74 1.20
N PRO A 169 12.55 -21.10 2.30
CA PRO A 169 11.13 -21.03 2.59
C PRO A 169 10.41 -20.28 1.46
N GLU A 170 9.52 -20.99 0.78
CA GLU A 170 8.53 -20.38 -0.10
C GLU A 170 7.71 -19.37 0.69
N PRO A 171 7.27 -18.25 0.08
CA PRO A 171 6.33 -17.35 0.72
C PRO A 171 5.05 -18.15 0.95
N VAL A 172 4.74 -18.40 2.22
CA VAL A 172 3.49 -18.99 2.68
C VAL A 172 2.33 -18.36 1.92
N ARG A 173 1.77 -19.15 1.00
CA ARG A 173 0.35 -19.06 0.67
C ARG A 173 -0.36 -19.10 2.03
N PRO A 174 -1.29 -18.21 2.37
CA PRO A 174 -2.21 -18.51 3.45
C PRO A 174 -3.03 -19.71 2.94
N ALA A 175 -2.54 -20.90 3.28
CA ALA A 175 -3.37 -22.08 3.36
C ALA A 175 -4.52 -21.70 4.29
N ALA A 176 -5.73 -22.09 3.89
CA ALA A 176 -6.87 -22.18 4.78
C ALA A 176 -6.39 -22.83 6.09
N THR A 177 -6.15 -22.02 7.11
CA THR A 177 -5.68 -22.50 8.39
C THR A 177 -6.85 -23.25 8.99
N ALA A 178 -6.63 -24.54 9.22
CA ALA A 178 -7.51 -25.41 9.97
C ALA A 178 -8.06 -24.65 11.20
N THR A 179 -9.37 -24.79 11.41
CA THR A 179 -10.06 -24.42 12.64
C THR A 179 -9.22 -24.83 13.85
N PRO A 180 -8.72 -23.88 14.67
CA PRO A 180 -8.27 -24.24 15.99
C PRO A 180 -9.50 -24.75 16.75
N ALA A 181 -9.33 -25.87 17.46
CA ALA A 181 -10.38 -26.50 18.23
C ALA A 181 -11.06 -25.46 19.12
N SER A 182 -12.37 -25.32 18.92
CA SER A 182 -13.29 -24.43 19.62
C SER A 182 -13.02 -24.43 21.12
N SER A 183 -12.38 -23.38 21.63
CA SER A 183 -12.61 -23.01 23.01
C SER A 183 -14.09 -22.66 23.07
N GLY A 184 -14.91 -23.51 23.70
CA GLY A 184 -16.37 -23.38 23.78
C GLY A 184 -16.87 -22.14 24.57
N LYS A 185 -16.12 -21.05 24.54
CA LYS A 185 -16.48 -19.73 25.05
C LYS A 185 -17.32 -19.06 23.98
N ARG A 186 -18.59 -18.84 24.31
CA ARG A 186 -19.53 -18.08 23.48
C ARG A 186 -19.56 -16.67 24.01
N TYR A 187 -19.76 -15.72 23.11
CA TYR A 187 -19.90 -14.32 23.45
C TYR A 187 -21.23 -13.82 22.90
N GLN A 188 -21.85 -12.87 23.58
CA GLN A 188 -23.07 -12.21 23.14
C GLN A 188 -22.77 -10.74 22.85
N ALA A 189 -23.19 -10.25 21.69
CA ALA A 189 -23.10 -8.85 21.34
C ALA A 189 -23.97 -8.00 22.26
N VAL A 190 -23.37 -6.99 22.89
CA VAL A 190 -24.06 -6.01 23.75
C VAL A 190 -24.51 -4.79 22.94
N TYR A 191 -23.91 -4.56 21.77
CA TYR A 191 -24.25 -3.47 20.87
C TYR A 191 -24.26 -3.95 19.41
N ASP A 192 -24.87 -3.16 18.53
CA ASP A 192 -24.77 -3.34 17.09
C ASP A 192 -23.40 -2.88 16.54
N TYR A 193 -22.89 -3.63 15.57
CA TYR A 193 -21.65 -3.31 14.88
C TYR A 193 -21.78 -3.58 13.38
N ASN A 194 -21.39 -2.58 12.58
CA ASN A 194 -21.32 -2.70 11.13
C ASN A 194 -19.86 -2.84 10.73
N ALA A 195 -19.51 -3.92 10.03
CA ALA A 195 -18.17 -4.14 9.47
C ALA A 195 -17.77 -2.95 8.58
N ALA A 196 -16.59 -2.40 8.83
CA ALA A 196 -16.02 -1.31 8.05
C ALA A 196 -15.23 -1.82 6.83
N ASP A 197 -14.57 -2.97 6.98
CA ASP A 197 -13.67 -3.59 6.00
C ASP A 197 -14.03 -5.07 5.72
N GLU A 198 -13.44 -5.66 4.67
CA GLU A 198 -13.74 -7.02 4.20
C GLU A 198 -13.30 -8.13 5.16
N ASP A 199 -12.36 -7.83 6.07
CA ASP A 199 -11.85 -8.74 7.10
C ASP A 199 -12.61 -8.63 8.44
N GLU A 200 -13.57 -7.71 8.55
CA GLU A 200 -14.41 -7.52 9.72
C GLU A 200 -15.78 -8.20 9.61
N VAL A 201 -16.40 -8.50 10.76
CA VAL A 201 -17.74 -9.09 10.80
C VAL A 201 -18.75 -8.17 11.51
N GLY A 202 -19.87 -7.91 10.84
CA GLY A 202 -20.99 -7.15 11.39
C GLY A 202 -22.00 -8.03 12.13
N PHE A 203 -22.54 -7.52 13.24
CA PHE A 203 -23.48 -8.21 14.11
C PHE A 203 -24.46 -7.22 14.76
N LEU A 204 -25.58 -7.74 15.26
CA LEU A 204 -26.59 -6.97 15.97
C LEU A 204 -26.51 -7.25 17.47
N GLU A 205 -26.99 -6.33 18.29
CA GLU A 205 -27.16 -6.56 19.73
C GLU A 205 -27.95 -7.86 19.97
N GLY A 206 -27.41 -8.73 20.82
CA GLY A 206 -27.94 -10.06 21.11
C GLY A 206 -27.42 -11.19 20.23
N ASP A 207 -26.65 -10.92 19.17
CA ASP A 207 -26.04 -11.96 18.35
C ASP A 207 -24.99 -12.75 19.14
N VAL A 208 -24.93 -14.06 18.91
CA VAL A 208 -23.95 -14.95 19.55
C VAL A 208 -22.74 -15.14 18.65
N ILE A 209 -21.55 -14.93 19.20
CA ILE A 209 -20.26 -15.13 18.58
C ILE A 209 -19.65 -16.44 19.09
N VAL A 210 -19.28 -17.31 18.15
CA VAL A 210 -18.65 -18.60 18.39
C VAL A 210 -17.24 -18.64 17.78
N ASP A 211 -16.43 -19.60 18.20
CA ASP A 211 -15.03 -19.76 17.79
C ASP A 211 -14.19 -18.48 18.01
N ALA A 212 -14.51 -17.76 19.09
CA ALA A 212 -13.91 -16.47 19.40
C ALA A 212 -12.46 -16.60 19.89
N GLN A 213 -11.55 -15.85 19.27
CA GLN A 213 -10.13 -15.77 19.61
C GLN A 213 -9.75 -14.31 19.82
N VAL A 214 -9.37 -13.96 21.06
CA VAL A 214 -8.88 -12.62 21.38
C VAL A 214 -7.50 -12.43 20.74
N ILE A 215 -7.37 -11.43 19.87
CA ILE A 215 -6.10 -11.08 19.22
C ILE A 215 -5.34 -10.10 20.12
N ASP A 216 -6.01 -9.01 20.51
CA ASP A 216 -5.49 -7.98 21.39
C ASP A 216 -6.60 -7.40 22.30
N GLU A 217 -6.29 -6.35 23.06
CA GLU A 217 -7.22 -5.72 24.02
C GLU A 217 -8.39 -4.97 23.34
N GLY A 218 -8.34 -4.74 22.03
CA GLY A 218 -9.38 -4.04 21.27
C GLY A 218 -10.19 -4.94 20.34
N TRP A 219 -9.58 -6.03 19.86
CA TRP A 219 -10.10 -6.84 18.77
C TRP A 219 -10.06 -8.34 19.08
N MET A 220 -11.13 -9.01 18.66
CA MET A 220 -11.20 -10.46 18.64
C MET A 220 -11.64 -10.95 17.26
N TYR A 221 -11.21 -12.15 16.89
CA TYR A 221 -11.73 -12.86 15.74
C TYR A 221 -12.89 -13.73 16.19
N GLY A 222 -13.98 -13.80 15.43
CA GLY A 222 -15.11 -14.66 15.78
C GLY A 222 -16.04 -14.92 14.60
N ARG A 223 -16.96 -15.86 14.80
CA ARG A 223 -18.02 -16.19 13.85
C ARG A 223 -19.38 -15.83 14.44
N VAL A 224 -20.16 -15.03 13.73
CA VAL A 224 -21.55 -14.72 14.11
C VAL A 224 -22.42 -15.94 13.81
N GLU A 225 -23.12 -16.47 14.82
CA GLU A 225 -23.98 -17.66 14.67
C GLU A 225 -25.17 -17.40 13.74
N ARG A 226 -25.73 -16.18 13.76
CA ARG A 226 -26.88 -15.79 12.92
C ARG A 226 -26.56 -15.74 11.42
N THR A 227 -25.41 -15.17 11.05
CA THR A 227 -25.04 -14.95 9.63
C THR A 227 -24.05 -15.99 9.12
N GLY A 228 -23.38 -16.72 10.00
CA GLY A 228 -22.28 -17.63 9.68
C GLY A 228 -20.99 -16.93 9.25
N GLN A 229 -21.01 -15.60 9.16
CA GLN A 229 -19.85 -14.80 8.75
C GLN A 229 -18.81 -14.79 9.87
N GLN A 230 -17.54 -14.79 9.47
CA GLN A 230 -16.40 -14.80 10.37
C GLN A 230 -15.46 -13.66 10.00
N GLY A 231 -14.86 -13.05 11.00
CA GLY A 231 -13.99 -11.90 10.80
C GLY A 231 -13.55 -11.30 12.12
N MET A 232 -12.87 -10.17 12.03
CA MET A 232 -12.50 -9.35 13.17
C MET A 232 -13.70 -8.58 13.70
N LEU A 233 -13.81 -8.47 15.02
CA LEU A 233 -14.82 -7.70 15.71
C LEU A 233 -14.25 -7.02 16.97
N PRO A 234 -14.83 -5.88 17.41
CA PRO A 234 -14.37 -5.19 18.59
C PRO A 234 -14.68 -6.01 19.85
N ALA A 235 -13.66 -6.28 20.67
CA ALA A 235 -13.83 -7.07 21.88
C ALA A 235 -14.74 -6.39 22.92
N ASN A 236 -14.78 -5.05 22.95
CA ASN A 236 -15.61 -4.26 23.86
C ASN A 236 -17.12 -4.29 23.54
N TYR A 237 -17.48 -4.82 22.37
CA TYR A 237 -18.87 -4.86 21.90
C TYR A 237 -19.56 -6.18 22.20
N VAL A 238 -18.82 -7.15 22.75
CA VAL A 238 -19.30 -8.49 23.04
C VAL A 238 -18.90 -8.91 24.46
N GLU A 239 -19.80 -9.60 25.15
CA GLU A 239 -19.61 -10.07 26.52
C GLU A 239 -19.63 -11.61 26.55
N ALA A 240 -18.79 -12.23 27.38
CA ALA A 240 -18.77 -13.68 27.50
C ALA A 240 -20.05 -14.19 28.20
N ILE A 241 -20.66 -15.25 27.67
CA ILE A 241 -21.88 -15.88 28.22
C ILE A 241 -21.64 -17.32 28.68
#